data_AF-A0A7C5GHU7-F1
#
_entry.id   AF-A0A7C5GHU7-F1
#
_cell.length_a   1.000
_cell.length_b   1.000
_cell.length_c   1.000
_cell.angle_alpha   90.00
_cell.angle_beta   90.00
_cell.angle_gamma   90.00
#
_symmetry.space_group_name_H-M   'P 1'
#
loop_
_entity.id
_entity.type
_entity.pdbx_description
1 polymer ?
#
loop_
_entity_poly.entity_id
_entity_poly.type
_entity_poly.pdbx_seq_one_letter_code
_entity_poly.pdbx_strand_id
1 'polypeptide(L)'
;MTKQSTNEGSSSVASETVAGAPSASSSIPDSVSASDVGHWGPRGTAGVSFAAALSFDAVEVQIGARTVLNKLDLALVPGEILCLLGESGSGKSTVLRVAAGIQAISGGEVRVNGTLVSSKKMQVSPDQRGVGLMFQDFALFPHLNLLNNVCFGLNKIPRKEAVKRARAALKRVGLQERENDFPHMLSGGQQQRLALARTFAPRPGILMLDEPFSSLDARLRENVRTQTLAILRETRATTIIVTHDPEEAMVLGDRIALLRDGQVAQIDTVSRIYSNPADLQIARFFSTLTEIDAVVNDGFAQTPLGIIPTPDRADHDKITLAFRPVGALEISSNSQGVPARILTKHEALGFDIFEVQVREI
;
A
#
# COMPACT_ATOMS: atom_id res chain seq x y z
N MET A 1 23.53 50.95 48.82
CA MET A 1 22.42 51.52 48.02
C MET A 1 21.37 50.42 47.90
N THR A 2 20.56 50.13 48.92
CA THR A 2 19.37 50.90 49.41
C THR A 2 18.29 50.84 48.30
N LYS A 3 17.06 50.33 48.44
CA LYS A 3 16.15 50.17 49.59
C LYS A 3 14.96 49.26 49.23
N GLN A 4 14.36 48.65 50.24
CA GLN A 4 12.99 48.11 50.29
C GLN A 4 11.92 49.23 50.29
N SER A 5 10.68 48.88 49.91
CA SER A 5 9.41 49.22 50.63
C SER A 5 8.22 48.61 49.86
N THR A 6 7.55 47.56 50.34
CA THR A 6 6.39 47.55 51.26
C THR A 6 5.21 48.44 50.81
N ASN A 7 4.05 47.82 50.59
CA ASN A 7 2.83 48.29 51.24
C ASN A 7 1.77 47.18 51.39
N GLU A 8 1.26 47.07 52.61
CA GLU A 8 0.05 46.33 53.00
C GLU A 8 -1.21 47.12 52.63
N GLY A 9 -2.38 46.48 52.62
CA GLY A 9 -3.65 47.19 52.49
C GLY A 9 -4.87 46.31 52.28
N SER A 10 -5.44 45.86 53.40
CA SER A 10 -6.77 45.29 53.59
C SER A 10 -7.93 46.06 52.92
N SER A 11 -8.99 45.38 52.49
CA SER A 11 -10.35 45.47 53.08
C SER A 11 -11.46 45.01 52.12
N SER A 12 -12.47 44.39 52.74
CA SER A 12 -13.72 43.85 52.18
C SER A 12 -14.64 44.91 51.60
N VAL A 13 -15.32 44.62 50.48
CA VAL A 13 -16.65 45.20 50.19
C VAL A 13 -17.58 44.15 49.57
N ALA A 14 -18.82 44.27 50.02
CA ALA A 14 -20.04 43.55 49.78
C ALA A 14 -20.38 43.08 48.35
N SER A 15 -21.11 41.97 48.37
CA SER A 15 -22.17 41.52 47.47
C SER A 15 -22.89 42.61 46.67
N GLU A 16 -22.90 42.45 45.35
CA GLU A 16 -24.02 42.82 44.49
C GLU A 16 -24.38 41.64 43.58
N THR A 17 -25.61 41.20 43.73
CA THR A 17 -26.26 40.16 42.95
C THR A 17 -26.80 40.79 41.68
N VAL A 18 -26.29 40.40 40.51
CA VAL A 18 -26.94 40.67 39.21
C VAL A 18 -27.17 39.36 38.48
N ALA A 19 -28.42 39.20 38.05
CA ALA A 19 -29.00 38.01 37.46
C ALA A 19 -28.52 37.74 36.03
N GLY A 20 -28.40 36.44 35.72
CA GLY A 20 -28.86 35.84 34.46
C GLY A 20 -28.08 36.16 33.18
N ALA A 21 -27.19 35.24 32.79
CA ALA A 21 -26.83 35.03 31.39
C ALA A 21 -26.76 33.52 31.08
N PRO A 22 -27.26 33.06 29.92
CA PRO A 22 -27.47 31.65 29.62
C PRO A 22 -26.15 30.94 29.32
N SER A 23 -26.04 29.70 29.79
CA SER A 23 -24.96 28.77 29.47
C SER A 23 -24.95 28.44 27.97
N ALA A 24 -24.00 29.01 27.23
CA ALA A 24 -23.66 28.55 25.89
C ALA A 24 -22.71 27.34 26.02
N SER A 25 -23.27 26.13 25.97
CA SER A 25 -22.51 24.91 25.73
C SER A 25 -22.06 24.90 24.27
N SER A 26 -20.81 25.30 24.02
CA SER A 26 -20.13 25.06 22.76
C SER A 26 -19.80 23.57 22.65
N SER A 27 -20.73 22.80 22.08
CA SER A 27 -20.47 21.43 21.66
C SER A 27 -19.61 21.44 20.39
N ILE A 28 -18.30 21.32 20.59
CA ILE A 28 -17.40 20.72 19.62
C ILE A 28 -17.94 19.30 19.37
N PRO A 29 -18.20 18.85 18.13
CA PRO A 29 -18.60 17.48 17.91
C PRO A 29 -17.37 16.57 18.17
N ASP A 30 -17.34 16.03 19.37
CA ASP A 30 -16.46 14.96 19.79
C ASP A 30 -16.74 13.68 18.98
N SER A 31 -15.65 13.07 18.52
CA SER A 31 -15.51 11.65 18.20
C SER A 31 -16.35 11.07 17.06
N VAL A 32 -15.67 10.73 15.96
CA VAL A 32 -16.12 9.68 15.03
C VAL A 32 -16.32 8.41 15.86
N SER A 33 -17.57 7.96 15.98
CA SER A 33 -17.93 6.78 16.74
C SER A 33 -17.40 5.51 16.04
N ALA A 34 -16.85 4.59 16.82
CA ALA A 34 -16.34 3.30 16.33
C ALA A 34 -17.41 2.40 15.69
N SER A 35 -18.68 2.82 15.68
CA SER A 35 -19.82 2.13 15.08
C SER A 35 -20.03 2.41 13.59
N ASP A 36 -19.35 3.40 13.00
CA ASP A 36 -19.36 3.64 11.54
C ASP A 36 -18.35 2.77 10.77
N VAL A 37 -17.58 1.96 11.50
CA VAL A 37 -16.56 1.06 10.97
C VAL A 37 -17.11 -0.36 11.04
N GLY A 38 -17.59 -0.92 9.92
CA GLY A 38 -17.85 -2.37 9.96
C GLY A 38 -18.62 -3.05 8.84
N HIS A 39 -19.12 -2.39 7.80
CA HIS A 39 -19.53 -3.12 6.59
C HIS A 39 -19.62 -2.19 5.40
N TRP A 40 -18.79 -2.43 4.38
CA TRP A 40 -19.13 -1.94 3.05
C TRP A 40 -20.41 -2.63 2.58
N GLY A 41 -21.13 -2.08 1.60
CA GLY A 41 -22.39 -2.70 1.16
C GLY A 41 -22.22 -4.14 0.66
N PRO A 42 -23.34 -4.85 0.46
CA PRO A 42 -23.34 -6.30 0.25
C PRO A 42 -22.45 -6.71 -0.92
N ARG A 43 -21.70 -7.81 -0.74
CA ARG A 43 -20.94 -8.46 -1.81
C ARG A 43 -21.87 -8.87 -2.97
N GLY A 44 -21.32 -8.95 -4.17
CA GLY A 44 -22.04 -9.23 -5.42
C GLY A 44 -22.62 -7.98 -6.10
N THR A 45 -22.31 -6.79 -5.60
CA THR A 45 -22.77 -5.50 -6.18
C THR A 45 -21.69 -4.77 -7.00
N ALA A 46 -20.42 -5.18 -6.91
CA ALA A 46 -19.43 -4.89 -7.93
C ALA A 46 -19.64 -5.86 -9.10
N GLY A 47 -19.84 -5.33 -10.29
CA GLY A 47 -20.02 -6.18 -11.48
C GLY A 47 -18.72 -6.83 -11.91
N VAL A 48 -18.82 -8.05 -12.45
CA VAL A 48 -17.68 -8.80 -12.98
C VAL A 48 -17.16 -8.17 -14.28
N SER A 49 -15.85 -8.11 -14.42
CA SER A 49 -15.12 -7.69 -15.62
C SER A 49 -14.62 -8.89 -16.43
N PHE A 50 -14.35 -8.68 -17.72
CA PHE A 50 -13.53 -9.61 -18.50
C PHE A 50 -12.06 -9.25 -18.31
N ALA A 51 -11.37 -10.05 -17.50
CA ALA A 51 -9.95 -9.84 -17.21
C ALA A 51 -9.10 -9.83 -18.48
N ALA A 52 -8.06 -8.98 -18.50
CA ALA A 52 -7.14 -8.88 -19.62
C ALA A 52 -5.70 -9.13 -19.18
N ALA A 53 -4.91 -9.77 -20.03
CA ALA A 53 -3.47 -9.86 -19.84
C ALA A 53 -2.81 -8.51 -20.15
N LEU A 54 -1.74 -8.18 -19.42
CA LEU A 54 -0.93 -6.98 -19.64
C LEU A 54 0.54 -7.40 -19.68
N SER A 55 1.28 -7.03 -20.72
CA SER A 55 2.72 -7.24 -20.79
C SER A 55 3.47 -5.97 -21.15
N PHE A 56 4.67 -5.85 -20.58
CA PHE A 56 5.70 -4.87 -20.85
C PHE A 56 6.91 -5.67 -21.32
N ASP A 57 7.35 -5.41 -22.54
CA ASP A 57 8.46 -6.11 -23.18
C ASP A 57 9.58 -5.08 -23.42
N ALA A 58 10.65 -5.17 -22.63
CA ALA A 58 11.80 -4.28 -22.62
C ALA A 58 11.44 -2.78 -22.64
N VAL A 59 10.46 -2.37 -21.83
CA VAL A 59 9.93 -1.00 -21.85
C VAL A 59 10.94 0.00 -21.29
N GLU A 60 11.20 1.05 -22.06
CA GLU A 60 12.05 2.17 -21.66
C GLU A 60 11.24 3.47 -21.59
N VAL A 61 11.50 4.28 -20.58
CA VAL A 61 10.96 5.64 -20.46
C VAL A 61 12.08 6.58 -20.08
N GLN A 62 12.31 7.59 -20.92
CA GLN A 62 13.22 8.69 -20.66
C GLN A 62 12.44 9.99 -20.48
N ILE A 63 12.75 10.74 -19.41
CA ILE A 63 12.20 12.07 -19.14
C ILE A 63 13.37 13.04 -19.06
N GLY A 64 13.49 13.91 -20.08
CA GLY A 64 14.69 14.72 -20.26
C GLY A 64 15.93 13.83 -20.43
N ALA A 65 16.96 14.05 -19.61
CA ALA A 65 18.17 13.24 -19.61
C ALA A 65 18.10 11.99 -18.68
N ARG A 66 17.01 11.81 -17.93
CA ARG A 66 16.89 10.73 -16.94
C ARG A 66 16.13 9.53 -17.52
N THR A 67 16.75 8.36 -17.48
CA THR A 67 16.07 7.08 -17.68
C THR A 67 15.28 6.73 -16.42
N VAL A 68 13.97 6.61 -16.54
CA VAL A 68 13.05 6.31 -15.44
C VAL A 68 12.65 4.83 -15.43
N LEU A 69 12.42 4.25 -16.62
CA LEU A 69 12.28 2.81 -16.81
C LEU A 69 13.36 2.35 -17.78
N ASN A 70 14.05 1.25 -17.46
CA ASN A 70 15.21 0.77 -18.20
C ASN A 70 15.03 -0.68 -18.63
N LYS A 71 14.46 -0.91 -19.81
CA LYS A 71 14.15 -2.25 -20.33
C LYS A 71 13.35 -3.08 -19.34
N LEU A 72 12.27 -2.50 -18.84
CA LEU A 72 11.37 -3.15 -17.90
C LEU A 72 10.62 -4.28 -18.61
N ASP A 73 10.81 -5.50 -18.11
CA ASP A 73 10.00 -6.68 -18.45
C ASP A 73 9.03 -6.98 -17.30
N LEU A 74 7.74 -7.04 -17.61
CA LEU A 74 6.70 -7.32 -16.63
C LEU A 74 5.46 -7.91 -17.30
N ALA A 75 4.86 -8.95 -16.72
CA ALA A 75 3.63 -9.53 -17.25
C ALA A 75 2.64 -9.86 -16.12
N LEU A 76 1.38 -9.56 -16.37
CA LEU A 76 0.24 -9.89 -15.52
C LEU A 76 -0.70 -10.81 -16.27
N VAL A 77 -1.10 -11.92 -15.62
CA VAL A 77 -2.08 -12.84 -16.17
C VAL A 77 -3.51 -12.38 -15.85
N PRO A 78 -4.52 -12.77 -16.66
CA PRO A 78 -5.90 -12.38 -16.42
C PRO A 78 -6.39 -12.73 -15.00
N GLY A 79 -6.85 -11.72 -14.25
CA GLY A 79 -7.47 -11.87 -12.92
C GLY A 79 -6.48 -11.92 -11.76
N GLU A 80 -5.17 -11.82 -12.04
CA GLU A 80 -4.12 -11.68 -11.04
C GLU A 80 -4.17 -10.30 -10.37
N ILE A 81 -3.84 -10.25 -9.08
CA ILE A 81 -3.47 -9.01 -8.38
C ILE A 81 -1.96 -8.97 -8.23
N LEU A 82 -1.31 -8.06 -8.95
CA LEU A 82 0.13 -7.80 -8.82
C LEU A 82 0.35 -6.53 -7.99
N CYS A 83 1.17 -6.63 -6.93
CA CYS A 83 1.63 -5.48 -6.18
C CYS A 83 3.01 -5.03 -6.66
N LEU A 84 3.11 -3.78 -7.08
CA LEU A 84 4.35 -3.13 -7.51
C LEU A 84 4.94 -2.33 -6.34
N LEU A 85 6.09 -2.78 -5.85
CA LEU A 85 6.83 -2.20 -4.72
C LEU A 85 8.14 -1.58 -5.18
N GLY A 86 8.77 -0.79 -4.30
CA GLY A 86 10.08 -0.19 -4.55
C GLY A 86 10.20 1.19 -3.90
N GLU A 87 11.42 1.70 -3.83
CA GLU A 87 11.70 3.00 -3.21
C GLU A 87 11.06 4.18 -3.95
N SER A 88 11.04 5.34 -3.30
CA SER A 88 10.60 6.58 -3.95
C SER A 88 11.46 6.85 -5.19
N GLY A 89 10.83 7.15 -6.31
CA GLY A 89 11.53 7.40 -7.57
C GLY A 89 12.01 6.16 -8.34
N SER A 90 11.70 4.94 -7.91
CA SER A 90 12.06 3.70 -8.63
C SER A 90 11.29 3.47 -9.94
N GLY A 91 10.29 4.31 -10.25
CA GLY A 91 9.52 4.26 -11.50
C GLY A 91 8.11 3.66 -11.39
N LYS A 92 7.63 3.30 -10.20
CA LYS A 92 6.31 2.64 -10.00
C LYS A 92 5.13 3.37 -10.66
N SER A 93 4.93 4.65 -10.34
CA SER A 93 3.84 5.44 -10.94
C SER A 93 4.06 5.66 -12.44
N THR A 94 5.31 5.62 -12.93
CA THR A 94 5.61 5.65 -14.37
C THR A 94 5.13 4.36 -15.05
N VAL A 95 5.33 3.19 -14.44
CA VAL A 95 4.78 1.91 -14.95
C VAL A 95 3.26 2.00 -15.07
N LEU A 96 2.57 2.50 -14.04
CA LEU A 96 1.12 2.71 -14.07
C LEU A 96 0.69 3.66 -15.20
N ARG A 97 1.35 4.80 -15.34
CA ARG A 97 1.01 5.78 -16.39
C ARG A 97 1.29 5.24 -17.80
N VAL A 98 2.33 4.44 -17.97
CA VAL A 98 2.62 3.74 -19.24
C VAL A 98 1.53 2.73 -19.55
N ALA A 99 1.15 1.91 -18.57
CA ALA A 99 0.07 0.94 -18.70
C ALA A 99 -1.24 1.61 -19.11
N ALA A 100 -1.57 2.72 -18.43
CA ALA A 100 -2.77 3.50 -18.67
C ALA A 100 -2.75 4.27 -20.01
N GLY A 101 -1.60 4.42 -20.66
CA GLY A 101 -1.46 5.19 -21.89
C GLY A 101 -1.42 6.69 -21.69
N ILE A 102 -1.06 7.13 -20.49
CA ILE A 102 -0.83 8.55 -20.14
C ILE A 102 0.62 8.93 -20.46
N GLN A 103 1.56 8.02 -20.18
CA GLN A 103 2.99 8.24 -20.42
C GLN A 103 3.45 7.50 -21.68
N ALA A 104 4.13 8.23 -22.58
CA ALA A 104 4.78 7.65 -23.74
C ALA A 104 6.08 6.92 -23.36
N ILE A 105 6.38 5.86 -24.11
CA ILE A 105 7.59 5.06 -23.96
C ILE A 105 8.63 5.45 -25.01
N SER A 106 9.91 5.43 -24.63
CA SER A 106 11.05 5.72 -25.52
C SER A 106 11.56 4.47 -26.25
N GLY A 107 11.22 3.28 -25.74
CA GLY A 107 11.62 1.98 -26.28
C GLY A 107 10.76 0.83 -25.72
N GLY A 108 10.87 -0.35 -26.31
CA GLY A 108 10.08 -1.53 -25.96
C GLY A 108 8.62 -1.46 -26.43
N GLU A 109 7.81 -2.36 -25.87
CA GLU A 109 6.41 -2.53 -26.24
C GLU A 109 5.52 -2.80 -25.02
N VAL A 110 4.27 -2.35 -25.10
CA VAL A 110 3.22 -2.69 -24.12
C VAL A 110 2.06 -3.31 -24.86
N ARG A 111 1.57 -4.45 -24.36
CA ARG A 111 0.47 -5.20 -24.97
C ARG A 111 -0.65 -5.46 -23.98
N VAL A 112 -1.88 -5.38 -24.45
CA VAL A 112 -3.10 -5.78 -23.71
C VAL A 112 -3.76 -6.91 -24.49
N ASN A 113 -3.95 -8.07 -23.87
CA ASN A 113 -4.42 -9.29 -24.54
C ASN A 113 -3.63 -9.59 -25.83
N GLY A 114 -2.30 -9.44 -25.79
CA GLY A 114 -1.40 -9.61 -26.93
C GLY A 114 -1.46 -8.49 -27.99
N THR A 115 -2.46 -7.61 -27.94
CA THR A 115 -2.60 -6.48 -28.86
C THR A 115 -1.65 -5.35 -28.46
N LEU A 116 -0.85 -4.87 -29.39
CA LEU A 116 0.09 -3.76 -29.17
C LEU A 116 -0.67 -2.47 -28.87
N VAL A 117 -0.46 -1.89 -27.69
CA VAL A 117 -1.09 -0.63 -27.26
C VAL A 117 -0.08 0.51 -27.11
N SER A 118 1.21 0.22 -26.97
CA SER A 118 2.26 1.23 -26.89
C SER A 118 3.56 0.70 -27.50
N SER A 119 4.22 1.52 -28.32
CA SER A 119 5.58 1.34 -28.82
C SER A 119 6.21 2.72 -29.00
N LYS A 120 7.48 2.78 -29.43
CA LYS A 120 8.13 4.06 -29.78
C LYS A 120 7.37 4.88 -30.85
N LYS A 121 6.58 4.21 -31.70
CA LYS A 121 5.90 4.83 -32.85
C LYS A 121 4.39 4.99 -32.67
N MET A 122 3.80 4.38 -31.64
CA MET A 122 2.35 4.39 -31.44
C MET A 122 1.98 4.36 -29.97
N GLN A 123 0.86 4.98 -29.65
CA GLN A 123 0.28 4.93 -28.32
C GLN A 123 -1.24 5.00 -28.45
N VAL A 124 -1.92 3.97 -27.97
CA VAL A 124 -3.38 3.96 -27.82
C VAL A 124 -3.74 4.86 -26.63
N SER A 125 -4.77 5.70 -26.78
CA SER A 125 -5.20 6.62 -25.71
C SER A 125 -5.85 5.88 -24.52
N PRO A 126 -5.82 6.45 -23.31
CA PRO A 126 -6.33 5.79 -22.10
C PRO A 126 -7.78 5.28 -22.22
N ASP A 127 -8.66 6.06 -22.86
CA ASP A 127 -10.09 5.76 -23.02
C ASP A 127 -10.39 4.56 -23.96
N GLN A 128 -9.38 4.15 -24.74
CA GLN A 128 -9.44 3.03 -25.68
C GLN A 128 -8.76 1.76 -25.16
N ARG A 129 -8.04 1.83 -24.02
CA ARG A 129 -7.30 0.67 -23.48
C ARG A 129 -8.10 -0.26 -22.58
N GLY A 130 -9.33 0.12 -22.20
CA GLY A 130 -10.16 -0.69 -21.31
C GLY A 130 -9.61 -0.81 -19.88
N VAL A 131 -8.85 0.20 -19.43
CA VAL A 131 -8.24 0.29 -18.11
C VAL A 131 -9.07 1.19 -17.18
N GLY A 132 -9.08 0.88 -15.88
CA GLY A 132 -9.56 1.78 -14.84
C GLY A 132 -8.40 2.20 -13.95
N LEU A 133 -8.21 3.51 -13.77
CA LEU A 133 -7.11 4.08 -12.98
C LEU A 133 -7.64 4.89 -11.80
N MET A 134 -7.13 4.58 -10.62
CA MET A 134 -7.27 5.39 -9.40
C MET A 134 -5.94 6.07 -9.10
N PHE A 135 -5.94 7.41 -9.12
CA PHE A 135 -4.79 8.23 -8.77
C PHE A 135 -4.62 8.35 -7.24
N GLN A 136 -3.39 8.66 -6.81
CA GLN A 136 -3.03 8.89 -5.40
C GLN A 136 -3.84 10.02 -4.74
N ASP A 137 -4.11 11.11 -5.46
CA ASP A 137 -4.92 12.23 -5.01
C ASP A 137 -6.44 12.02 -5.21
N PHE A 138 -6.82 10.80 -5.61
CA PHE A 138 -8.17 10.36 -6.00
C PHE A 138 -8.75 11.07 -7.23
N ALA A 139 -8.27 12.26 -7.60
CA ALA A 139 -8.69 13.09 -8.72
C ALA A 139 -10.22 13.14 -8.89
N LEU A 140 -10.97 13.34 -7.80
CA LEU A 140 -12.44 13.43 -7.83
C LEU A 140 -12.88 14.74 -8.50
N PHE A 141 -14.02 14.71 -9.21
CA PHE A 141 -14.55 15.92 -9.84
C PHE A 141 -15.32 16.76 -8.81
N PRO A 142 -14.79 17.92 -8.38
CA PRO A 142 -15.34 18.66 -7.24
C PRO A 142 -16.71 19.29 -7.53
N HIS A 143 -17.00 19.54 -8.81
CA HIS A 143 -18.24 20.14 -9.31
C HIS A 143 -19.33 19.11 -9.61
N LEU A 144 -19.04 17.82 -9.48
CA LEU A 144 -20.01 16.74 -9.65
C LEU A 144 -20.38 16.15 -8.29
N ASN A 145 -21.65 15.78 -8.11
CA ASN A 145 -22.06 14.99 -6.95
C ASN A 145 -21.49 13.56 -7.03
N LEU A 146 -21.66 12.78 -5.95
CA LEU A 146 -21.14 11.40 -5.87
C LEU A 146 -21.66 10.51 -7.00
N LEU A 147 -22.97 10.56 -7.29
CA LEU A 147 -23.57 9.78 -8.37
C LEU A 147 -22.96 10.11 -9.74
N ASN A 148 -22.81 11.40 -10.04
CA ASN A 148 -22.26 11.88 -11.30
C ASN A 148 -20.76 11.59 -11.43
N ASN A 149 -20.02 11.64 -10.31
CA ASN A 149 -18.62 11.21 -10.28
C ASN A 149 -18.47 9.77 -10.77
N VAL A 150 -19.31 8.85 -10.29
CA VAL A 150 -19.27 7.44 -10.71
C VAL A 150 -19.83 7.26 -12.12
N CYS A 151 -20.88 8.00 -12.50
CA CYS A 151 -21.45 7.93 -13.85
C CYS A 151 -20.50 8.42 -14.96
N PHE A 152 -19.50 9.24 -14.63
CA PHE A 152 -18.57 9.82 -15.61
C PHE A 152 -17.92 8.77 -16.52
N GLY A 153 -17.48 7.64 -15.96
CA GLY A 153 -16.87 6.53 -16.71
C GLY A 153 -17.85 5.62 -17.46
N LEU A 154 -19.15 5.92 -17.44
CA LEU A 154 -20.23 5.08 -17.97
C LEU A 154 -20.91 5.69 -19.20
N ASN A 155 -20.21 6.55 -19.94
CA ASN A 155 -20.74 7.26 -21.11
C ASN A 155 -21.06 6.37 -22.32
N LYS A 156 -20.53 5.14 -22.38
CA LYS A 156 -20.76 4.17 -23.48
C LYS A 156 -22.07 3.38 -23.33
N ILE A 157 -22.86 3.60 -22.28
CA ILE A 157 -24.12 2.89 -22.02
C ILE A 157 -25.30 3.86 -21.81
N PRO A 158 -26.56 3.44 -22.01
CA PRO A 158 -27.72 4.31 -21.80
C PRO A 158 -27.76 4.90 -20.39
N ARG A 159 -28.16 6.17 -20.27
CA ARG A 159 -28.16 6.92 -19.00
C ARG A 159 -28.85 6.17 -17.84
N LYS A 160 -29.98 5.52 -18.12
CA LYS A 160 -30.72 4.72 -17.12
C LYS A 160 -29.88 3.56 -16.56
N GLU A 161 -29.12 2.89 -17.43
CA GLU A 161 -28.23 1.80 -17.03
C GLU A 161 -26.99 2.32 -16.31
N ALA A 162 -26.44 3.45 -16.77
CA ALA A 162 -25.32 4.14 -16.10
C ALA A 162 -25.65 4.47 -14.65
N VAL A 163 -26.81 5.12 -14.41
CA VAL A 163 -27.28 5.46 -13.05
C VAL A 163 -27.49 4.22 -12.20
N LYS A 164 -28.10 3.16 -12.74
CA LYS A 164 -28.29 1.89 -12.02
C LYS A 164 -26.94 1.28 -11.59
N ARG A 165 -25.96 1.28 -12.49
CA ARG A 165 -24.62 0.73 -12.22
C ARG A 165 -23.84 1.59 -11.24
N ALA A 166 -23.92 2.92 -11.35
CA ALA A 166 -23.30 3.85 -10.42
C ALA A 166 -23.86 3.70 -8.99
N ARG A 167 -25.19 3.58 -8.84
CA ARG A 167 -25.81 3.30 -7.53
C ARG A 167 -25.38 1.97 -6.93
N ALA A 168 -25.24 0.93 -7.75
CA ALA A 168 -24.72 -0.36 -7.29
C ALA A 168 -23.27 -0.23 -6.78
N ALA A 169 -22.42 0.53 -7.47
CA ALA A 169 -21.06 0.81 -7.03
C ALA A 169 -21.00 1.64 -5.74
N LEU A 170 -21.80 2.71 -5.64
CA LEU A 170 -21.92 3.52 -4.41
C LEU A 170 -22.41 2.68 -3.23
N LYS A 171 -23.40 1.81 -3.47
CA LYS A 171 -23.86 0.82 -2.48
C LYS A 171 -22.72 -0.10 -2.05
N ARG A 172 -21.96 -0.67 -2.99
CA ARG A 172 -20.83 -1.56 -2.66
C ARG A 172 -19.81 -0.92 -1.74
N VAL A 173 -19.59 0.39 -1.84
CA VAL A 173 -18.63 1.14 -1.00
C VAL A 173 -19.29 1.83 0.21
N GLY A 174 -20.58 1.61 0.46
CA GLY A 174 -21.30 2.18 1.60
C GLY A 174 -21.55 3.68 1.50
N LEU A 175 -21.75 4.22 0.28
CA LEU A 175 -22.04 5.63 0.00
C LEU A 175 -23.41 5.85 -0.66
N GLN A 176 -24.31 4.85 -0.62
CA GLN A 176 -25.62 4.91 -1.29
C GLN A 176 -26.51 6.07 -0.80
N GLU A 177 -26.48 6.39 0.49
CA GLU A 177 -27.31 7.44 1.10
C GLU A 177 -26.75 8.85 0.88
N ARG A 178 -25.52 8.94 0.34
CA ARG A 178 -24.81 10.19 0.09
C ARG A 178 -24.73 10.52 -1.40
N GLU A 179 -25.56 9.91 -2.25
CA GLU A 179 -25.43 10.01 -3.71
C GLU A 179 -25.50 11.45 -4.26
N ASN A 180 -26.15 12.35 -3.53
CA ASN A 180 -26.31 13.77 -3.86
C ASN A 180 -25.23 14.69 -3.27
N ASP A 181 -24.39 14.19 -2.38
CA ASP A 181 -23.34 14.99 -1.76
C ASP A 181 -22.23 15.29 -2.77
N PHE A 182 -21.31 16.18 -2.39
CA PHE A 182 -20.15 16.54 -3.20
C PHE A 182 -18.85 16.07 -2.53
N PRO A 183 -17.75 15.87 -3.28
CA PRO A 183 -16.48 15.36 -2.73
C PRO A 183 -15.95 16.11 -1.50
N HIS A 184 -16.14 17.43 -1.45
CA HIS A 184 -15.69 18.26 -0.31
C HIS A 184 -16.48 18.00 0.99
N MET A 185 -17.61 17.32 0.91
CA MET A 185 -18.44 16.91 2.06
C MET A 185 -18.06 15.52 2.60
N LEU A 186 -17.02 14.89 2.04
CA LEU A 186 -16.56 13.56 2.40
C LEU A 186 -15.27 13.62 3.22
N SER A 187 -15.11 12.70 4.17
CA SER A 187 -13.79 12.44 4.78
C SER A 187 -12.82 11.81 3.77
N GLY A 188 -11.51 11.83 4.04
CA GLY A 188 -10.50 11.24 3.15
C GLY A 188 -10.78 9.77 2.79
N GLY A 189 -11.14 8.93 3.77
CA GLY A 189 -11.53 7.55 3.52
C GLY A 189 -12.85 7.39 2.75
N GLN A 190 -13.77 8.35 2.85
CA GLN A 190 -14.98 8.38 2.00
C GLN A 190 -14.65 8.79 0.56
N GLN A 191 -13.73 9.74 0.36
CA GLN A 191 -13.25 10.14 -0.97
C GLN A 191 -12.54 8.98 -1.68
N GLN A 192 -11.68 8.25 -0.96
CA GLN A 192 -11.04 7.04 -1.47
C GLN A 192 -12.08 6.00 -1.91
N ARG A 193 -13.11 5.75 -1.10
CA ARG A 193 -14.22 4.83 -1.43
C ARG A 193 -14.97 5.26 -2.68
N LEU A 194 -15.24 6.56 -2.84
CA LEU A 194 -15.83 7.11 -4.07
C LEU A 194 -14.91 6.91 -5.28
N ALA A 195 -13.61 7.11 -5.11
CA ALA A 195 -12.62 6.90 -6.18
C ALA A 195 -12.55 5.43 -6.62
N LEU A 196 -12.55 4.50 -5.67
CA LEU A 196 -12.68 3.07 -5.95
C LEU A 196 -13.96 2.77 -6.74
N ALA A 197 -15.11 3.25 -6.27
CA ALA A 197 -16.40 3.07 -6.96
C ALA A 197 -16.37 3.59 -8.41
N ARG A 198 -15.81 4.77 -8.63
CA ARG A 198 -15.65 5.35 -9.98
C ARG A 198 -14.73 4.49 -10.86
N THR A 199 -13.73 3.85 -10.27
CA THR A 199 -12.72 3.06 -11.00
C THR A 199 -13.27 1.69 -11.42
N PHE A 200 -14.00 0.98 -10.55
CA PHE A 200 -14.54 -0.35 -10.90
C PHE A 200 -15.92 -0.32 -11.56
N ALA A 201 -16.72 0.75 -11.41
CA ALA A 201 -18.06 0.82 -11.99
C ALA A 201 -18.12 0.56 -13.51
N PRO A 202 -17.15 1.03 -14.33
CA PRO A 202 -17.11 0.72 -15.77
C PRO A 202 -16.85 -0.77 -16.09
N ARG A 203 -16.42 -1.58 -15.12
CA ARG A 203 -15.97 -2.97 -15.28
C ARG A 203 -14.79 -3.10 -16.25
N PRO A 204 -13.68 -2.38 -15.99
CA PRO A 204 -12.50 -2.46 -16.84
C PRO A 204 -11.85 -3.85 -16.73
N GLY A 205 -11.18 -4.30 -17.80
CA GLY A 205 -10.45 -5.57 -17.80
C GLY A 205 -9.15 -5.52 -16.98
N ILE A 206 -8.61 -4.30 -16.80
CA ILE A 206 -7.44 -4.02 -15.96
C ILE A 206 -7.79 -2.88 -14.99
N LEU A 207 -7.53 -3.09 -13.70
CA LEU A 207 -7.61 -2.09 -12.64
C LEU A 207 -6.22 -1.66 -12.20
N MET A 208 -6.05 -0.38 -11.96
CA MET A 208 -4.79 0.24 -11.59
C MET A 208 -5.00 1.14 -10.38
N LEU A 209 -4.29 0.88 -9.28
CA LEU A 209 -4.39 1.65 -8.05
C LEU A 209 -3.03 2.24 -7.69
N ASP A 210 -2.91 3.58 -7.70
CA ASP A 210 -1.67 4.28 -7.31
C ASP A 210 -1.77 4.74 -5.85
N GLU A 211 -1.03 4.05 -4.96
CA GLU A 211 -1.01 4.28 -3.51
C GLU A 211 -2.41 4.43 -2.87
N PRO A 212 -3.30 3.44 -3.01
CA PRO A 212 -4.69 3.57 -2.61
C PRO A 212 -4.91 3.78 -1.10
N PHE A 213 -3.92 3.53 -0.24
CA PHE A 213 -4.05 3.54 1.22
C PHE A 213 -3.13 4.52 1.95
N SER A 214 -2.28 5.27 1.24
CA SER A 214 -1.20 6.07 1.85
C SER A 214 -1.68 7.22 2.75
N SER A 215 -2.90 7.73 2.52
CA SER A 215 -3.49 8.82 3.30
C SER A 215 -4.36 8.39 4.48
N LEU A 216 -4.46 7.08 4.77
CA LEU A 216 -5.30 6.54 5.85
C LEU A 216 -4.53 6.34 7.15
N ASP A 217 -5.20 6.51 8.29
CA ASP A 217 -4.69 6.10 9.60
C ASP A 217 -4.56 4.57 9.69
N ALA A 218 -3.63 4.09 10.52
CA ALA A 218 -3.27 2.67 10.59
C ALA A 218 -4.46 1.74 10.92
N ARG A 219 -5.37 2.17 11.80
CA ARG A 219 -6.52 1.34 12.23
C ARG A 219 -7.60 1.23 11.16
N LEU A 220 -7.89 2.32 10.45
CA LEU A 220 -8.81 2.27 9.31
C LEU A 220 -8.23 1.48 8.14
N ARG A 221 -6.90 1.51 7.99
CA ARG A 221 -6.19 0.91 6.86
C ARG A 221 -6.45 -0.59 6.73
N GLU A 222 -6.40 -1.37 7.80
CA GLU A 222 -6.59 -2.82 7.76
C GLU A 222 -7.99 -3.21 7.25
N ASN A 223 -9.03 -2.57 7.79
CA ASN A 223 -10.40 -2.79 7.35
C ASN A 223 -10.60 -2.38 5.89
N VAL A 224 -10.05 -1.24 5.48
CA VAL A 224 -10.16 -0.74 4.11
C VAL A 224 -9.38 -1.62 3.12
N ARG A 225 -8.20 -2.14 3.49
CA ARG A 225 -7.42 -3.11 2.71
C ARG A 225 -8.25 -4.37 2.46
N THR A 226 -8.82 -4.95 3.51
CA THR A 226 -9.66 -6.17 3.43
C THR A 226 -10.87 -5.96 2.53
N GLN A 227 -11.56 -4.82 2.68
CA GLN A 227 -12.73 -4.51 1.86
C GLN A 227 -12.38 -4.22 0.40
N THR A 228 -11.24 -3.55 0.15
CA THR A 228 -10.72 -3.31 -1.20
C THR A 228 -10.37 -4.62 -1.87
N LEU A 229 -9.65 -5.52 -1.19
CA LEU A 229 -9.36 -6.86 -1.69
C LEU A 229 -10.64 -7.61 -2.06
N ALA A 230 -11.67 -7.54 -1.21
CA ALA A 230 -12.96 -8.16 -1.50
C ALA A 230 -13.61 -7.59 -2.78
N ILE A 231 -13.52 -6.27 -3.02
CA ILE A 231 -13.99 -5.69 -4.30
C ILE A 231 -13.14 -6.20 -5.46
N LEU A 232 -11.82 -6.17 -5.37
CA LEU A 232 -10.93 -6.58 -6.45
C LEU A 232 -11.20 -8.04 -6.86
N ARG A 233 -11.29 -8.95 -5.89
CA ARG A 233 -11.64 -10.36 -6.14
C ARG A 233 -13.04 -10.56 -6.70
N GLU A 234 -14.00 -9.74 -6.29
CA GLU A 234 -15.37 -9.75 -6.80
C GLU A 234 -15.43 -9.29 -8.27
N THR A 235 -14.66 -8.26 -8.64
CA THR A 235 -14.59 -7.77 -10.02
C THR A 235 -13.88 -8.73 -10.98
N ARG A 236 -12.95 -9.55 -10.45
CA ARG A 236 -12.06 -10.44 -11.22
C ARG A 236 -11.21 -9.72 -12.28
N ALA A 237 -11.10 -8.40 -12.21
CA ALA A 237 -10.23 -7.67 -13.12
C ALA A 237 -8.75 -7.95 -12.78
N THR A 238 -7.90 -7.98 -13.81
CA THR A 238 -6.45 -7.98 -13.60
C THR A 238 -6.07 -6.69 -12.91
N THR A 239 -5.37 -6.75 -11.78
CA THR A 239 -5.12 -5.57 -10.96
C THR A 239 -3.63 -5.35 -10.78
N ILE A 240 -3.18 -4.10 -10.96
CA ILE A 240 -1.87 -3.65 -10.51
C ILE A 240 -2.04 -2.61 -9.40
N ILE A 241 -1.39 -2.84 -8.27
CA ILE A 241 -1.42 -1.96 -7.10
C ILE A 241 -0.02 -1.44 -6.87
N VAL A 242 0.18 -0.12 -6.95
CA VAL A 242 1.42 0.51 -6.51
C VAL A 242 1.30 0.85 -5.04
N THR A 243 2.30 0.43 -4.27
CA THR A 243 2.42 0.80 -2.86
C THR A 243 3.90 0.93 -2.51
N HIS A 244 4.17 1.53 -1.35
CA HIS A 244 5.48 1.54 -0.70
C HIS A 244 5.49 0.71 0.58
N ASP A 245 4.34 0.12 0.96
CA ASP A 245 4.16 -0.67 2.18
C ASP A 245 4.28 -2.18 1.85
N PRO A 246 5.29 -2.88 2.37
CA PRO A 246 5.46 -4.32 2.19
C PRO A 246 4.27 -5.14 2.70
N GLU A 247 3.69 -4.76 3.84
CA GLU A 247 2.57 -5.47 4.45
C GLU A 247 1.33 -5.40 3.55
N GLU A 248 1.09 -4.25 2.91
CA GLU A 248 0.02 -4.11 1.91
C GLU A 248 0.18 -5.09 0.77
N ALA A 249 1.39 -5.15 0.22
CA ALA A 249 1.68 -6.02 -0.90
C ALA A 249 1.51 -7.50 -0.52
N MET A 250 1.92 -7.88 0.69
CA MET A 250 1.79 -9.24 1.19
C MET A 250 0.34 -9.66 1.45
N VAL A 251 -0.53 -8.72 1.85
CA VAL A 251 -1.96 -8.98 2.10
C VAL A 251 -2.78 -9.01 0.80
N LEU A 252 -2.45 -8.14 -0.17
CA LEU A 252 -3.29 -7.91 -1.34
C LEU A 252 -2.88 -8.73 -2.57
N GLY A 253 -1.57 -8.89 -2.77
CA GLY A 253 -1.00 -9.43 -4.01
C GLY A 253 -1.04 -10.94 -4.09
N ASP A 254 -1.33 -11.47 -5.27
CA ASP A 254 -0.97 -12.84 -5.65
C ASP A 254 0.55 -12.93 -5.87
N ARG A 255 1.09 -11.90 -6.52
CA ARG A 255 2.51 -11.71 -6.78
C ARG A 255 2.94 -10.30 -6.42
N ILE A 256 4.21 -10.16 -6.14
CA ILE A 256 4.86 -8.90 -5.84
C ILE A 256 5.97 -8.71 -6.87
N ALA A 257 6.06 -7.52 -7.46
CA ALA A 257 7.18 -7.09 -8.29
C ALA A 257 7.90 -5.93 -7.57
N LEU A 258 9.15 -6.14 -7.17
CA LEU A 258 9.98 -5.11 -6.58
C LEU A 258 10.75 -4.37 -7.67
N LEU A 259 10.56 -3.06 -7.77
CA LEU A 259 11.29 -2.18 -8.67
C LEU A 259 12.49 -1.55 -7.98
N ARG A 260 13.64 -1.62 -8.66
CA ARG A 260 14.88 -0.92 -8.32
C ARG A 260 15.44 -0.30 -9.59
N ASP A 261 15.76 1.00 -9.55
CA ASP A 261 16.36 1.73 -10.68
C ASP A 261 15.66 1.55 -12.05
N GLY A 262 14.33 1.52 -12.05
CA GLY A 262 13.53 1.37 -13.26
C GLY A 262 13.48 -0.04 -13.85
N GLN A 263 13.91 -1.05 -13.09
CA GLN A 263 13.93 -2.47 -13.44
C GLN A 263 13.22 -3.32 -12.39
N VAL A 264 12.71 -4.49 -12.78
CA VAL A 264 12.24 -5.49 -11.83
C VAL A 264 13.44 -6.17 -11.20
N ALA A 265 13.67 -5.94 -9.91
CA ALA A 265 14.71 -6.61 -9.12
C ALA A 265 14.32 -8.05 -8.80
N GLN A 266 13.05 -8.28 -8.44
CA GLN A 266 12.48 -9.61 -8.24
C GLN A 266 10.97 -9.56 -8.46
N ILE A 267 10.43 -10.61 -9.04
CA ILE A 267 8.98 -10.82 -9.15
C ILE A 267 8.64 -12.27 -8.81
N ASP A 268 7.82 -12.48 -7.79
CA ASP A 268 7.38 -13.81 -7.37
C ASP A 268 6.09 -13.74 -6.55
N THR A 269 5.56 -14.89 -6.19
CA THR A 269 4.53 -15.04 -5.16
C THR A 269 5.00 -14.47 -3.83
N VAL A 270 4.04 -14.03 -3.00
CA VAL A 270 4.31 -13.48 -1.67
C VAL A 270 5.19 -14.42 -0.83
N SER A 271 4.86 -15.71 -0.82
CA SER A 271 5.60 -16.72 -0.04
C SER A 271 7.05 -16.87 -0.52
N ARG A 272 7.30 -16.83 -1.84
CA ARG A 272 8.66 -16.99 -2.39
C ARG A 272 9.51 -15.74 -2.30
N ILE A 273 8.95 -14.55 -2.51
CA ILE A 273 9.70 -13.30 -2.27
C ILE A 273 10.12 -13.20 -0.80
N TYR A 274 9.25 -13.64 0.12
CA TYR A 274 9.60 -13.69 1.53
C TYR A 274 10.63 -14.79 1.82
N SER A 275 10.39 -16.04 1.42
CA SER A 275 11.29 -17.16 1.79
C SER A 275 12.61 -17.21 1.01
N ASN A 276 12.64 -16.72 -0.22
CA ASN A 276 13.77 -16.77 -1.14
C ASN A 276 14.00 -15.41 -1.84
N PRO A 277 14.39 -14.37 -1.07
CA PRO A 277 14.71 -13.07 -1.63
C PRO A 277 15.98 -13.16 -2.49
N ALA A 278 16.00 -12.47 -3.63
CA ALA A 278 17.13 -12.50 -4.56
C ALA A 278 18.39 -11.81 -4.00
N ASP A 279 18.22 -10.87 -3.07
CA ASP A 279 19.31 -10.23 -2.35
C ASP A 279 18.90 -9.81 -0.93
N LEU A 280 19.89 -9.40 -0.13
CA LEU A 280 19.70 -8.96 1.25
C LEU A 280 18.84 -7.69 1.37
N GLN A 281 18.89 -6.78 0.40
CA GLN A 281 18.05 -5.58 0.43
C GLN A 281 16.57 -5.92 0.25
N ILE A 282 16.25 -6.91 -0.60
CA ILE A 282 14.89 -7.44 -0.73
C ILE A 282 14.46 -8.07 0.60
N ALA A 283 15.33 -8.88 1.21
CA ALA A 283 15.04 -9.49 2.51
C ALA A 283 14.72 -8.43 3.58
N ARG A 284 15.53 -7.37 3.66
CA ARG A 284 15.35 -6.21 4.57
C ARG A 284 14.06 -5.45 4.30
N PHE A 285 13.63 -5.40 3.03
CA PHE A 285 12.42 -4.68 2.64
C PHE A 285 11.15 -5.33 3.22
N PHE A 286 11.10 -6.66 3.33
CA PHE A 286 9.91 -7.39 3.81
C PHE A 286 9.95 -7.79 5.29
N SER A 287 11.10 -7.65 5.95
CA SER A 287 11.27 -8.05 7.34
C SER A 287 12.42 -7.30 7.96
N THR A 288 12.27 -6.91 9.22
CA THR A 288 13.42 -6.64 10.06
C THR A 288 14.29 -7.90 10.11
N LEU A 289 15.61 -7.74 10.04
CA LEU A 289 16.57 -8.84 10.10
C LEU A 289 17.59 -8.56 11.19
N THR A 290 18.03 -9.63 11.85
CA THR A 290 19.27 -9.63 12.61
C THR A 290 20.37 -10.11 11.68
N GLU A 291 21.45 -9.36 11.62
CA GLU A 291 22.53 -9.59 10.66
C GLU A 291 23.86 -9.80 11.39
N ILE A 292 24.60 -10.83 10.96
CA ILE A 292 25.91 -11.18 11.49
C ILE A 292 26.85 -11.34 10.32
N ASP A 293 27.88 -10.50 10.28
CA ASP A 293 28.97 -10.65 9.32
C ASP A 293 29.89 -11.80 9.73
N ALA A 294 30.28 -12.61 8.75
CA ALA A 294 31.16 -13.76 8.95
C ALA A 294 32.09 -13.96 7.75
N VAL A 295 33.14 -14.73 7.96
CA VAL A 295 34.05 -15.19 6.90
C VAL A 295 33.90 -16.70 6.79
N VAL A 296 33.75 -17.18 5.55
CA VAL A 296 33.71 -18.61 5.26
C VAL A 296 35.10 -19.22 5.45
N ASN A 297 35.20 -20.27 6.24
CA ASN A 297 36.40 -21.09 6.42
C ASN A 297 36.00 -22.57 6.34
N ASP A 298 36.64 -23.33 5.46
CA ASP A 298 36.40 -24.77 5.22
C ASP A 298 34.92 -25.10 4.90
N GLY A 299 34.22 -24.20 4.21
CA GLY A 299 32.79 -24.37 3.87
C GLY A 299 31.82 -24.08 5.02
N PHE A 300 32.29 -23.43 6.09
CA PHE A 300 31.49 -23.02 7.23
C PHE A 300 31.70 -21.54 7.58
N ALA A 301 30.65 -20.88 8.05
CA ALA A 301 30.74 -19.57 8.67
C ALA A 301 30.74 -19.70 10.20
N GLN A 302 31.76 -19.16 10.85
CA GLN A 302 31.81 -19.04 12.30
C GLN A 302 31.03 -17.79 12.73
N THR A 303 30.02 -17.97 13.58
CA THR A 303 29.20 -16.87 14.10
C THR A 303 29.11 -16.97 15.62
N PRO A 304 28.76 -15.88 16.33
CA PRO A 304 28.42 -15.95 17.74
C PRO A 304 27.31 -16.97 18.03
N LEU A 305 26.44 -17.27 17.07
CA LEU A 305 25.34 -18.24 17.19
C LEU A 305 25.75 -19.68 16.81
N GLY A 306 27.03 -19.93 16.59
CA GLY A 306 27.58 -21.23 16.24
C GLY A 306 28.05 -21.31 14.79
N ILE A 307 28.35 -22.54 14.36
CA ILE A 307 28.90 -22.82 13.03
C ILE A 307 27.76 -23.08 12.07
N ILE A 308 27.71 -22.34 10.96
CA ILE A 308 26.69 -22.47 9.92
C ILE A 308 27.32 -23.02 8.63
N PRO A 309 26.80 -24.11 8.04
CA PRO A 309 27.26 -24.61 6.74
C PRO A 309 26.99 -23.61 5.62
N THR A 310 27.95 -23.43 4.70
CA THR A 310 27.85 -22.51 3.55
C THR A 310 28.22 -23.23 2.25
N PRO A 311 27.40 -24.19 1.79
CA PRO A 311 27.75 -25.08 0.68
C PRO A 311 27.95 -24.37 -0.67
N ASP A 312 27.32 -23.20 -0.85
CA ASP A 312 27.35 -22.43 -2.10
C ASP A 312 28.32 -21.23 -2.06
N ARG A 313 29.26 -21.21 -1.11
CA ARG A 313 30.21 -20.10 -0.91
C ARG A 313 31.65 -20.58 -0.96
N ALA A 314 32.52 -19.74 -1.50
CA ALA A 314 33.94 -20.04 -1.59
C ALA A 314 34.63 -19.77 -0.25
N ASP A 315 35.78 -20.40 -0.05
CA ASP A 315 36.59 -20.14 1.14
C ASP A 315 37.08 -18.69 1.18
N HIS A 316 37.11 -18.11 2.37
CA HIS A 316 37.39 -16.70 2.66
C HIS A 316 36.38 -15.69 2.11
N ASP A 317 35.22 -16.13 1.60
CA ASP A 317 34.13 -15.22 1.26
C ASP A 317 33.66 -14.46 2.50
N LYS A 318 33.53 -13.14 2.37
CA LYS A 318 32.81 -12.31 3.35
C LYS A 318 31.33 -12.44 3.09
N ILE A 319 30.59 -12.94 4.07
CA ILE A 319 29.14 -13.12 3.97
C ILE A 319 28.45 -12.41 5.14
N THR A 320 27.18 -12.09 4.93
CA THR A 320 26.28 -11.64 5.99
C THR A 320 25.21 -12.71 6.17
N LEU A 321 25.16 -13.32 7.35
CA LEU A 321 24.04 -14.15 7.75
C LEU A 321 22.93 -13.25 8.25
N ALA A 322 21.76 -13.34 7.63
CA ALA A 322 20.60 -12.58 8.03
C ALA A 322 19.48 -13.53 8.42
N PHE A 323 18.91 -13.32 9.61
CA PHE A 323 17.83 -14.13 10.11
C PHE A 323 16.68 -13.28 10.64
N ARG A 324 15.48 -13.85 10.55
CA ARG A 324 14.25 -13.16 10.96
C ARG A 324 14.05 -13.25 12.47
N PRO A 325 13.44 -12.22 13.09
CA PRO A 325 13.11 -12.26 14.51
C PRO A 325 12.24 -13.45 14.92
N VAL A 326 11.35 -13.91 14.04
CA VAL A 326 10.43 -15.02 14.29
C VAL A 326 10.83 -16.24 13.47
N GLY A 327 10.92 -17.39 14.13
CA GLY A 327 11.11 -18.70 13.49
C GLY A 327 12.56 -19.03 13.09
N ALA A 328 13.51 -18.13 13.30
CA ALA A 328 14.92 -18.41 12.99
C ALA A 328 15.69 -19.12 14.10
N LEU A 329 15.32 -18.89 15.36
CA LEU A 329 16.00 -19.43 16.53
C LEU A 329 14.99 -20.10 17.46
N GLU A 330 15.37 -21.26 17.98
CA GLU A 330 14.67 -21.95 19.05
C GLU A 330 15.40 -21.70 20.37
N ILE A 331 14.69 -21.18 21.38
CA ILE A 331 15.26 -20.94 22.71
C ILE A 331 14.83 -22.09 23.62
N SER A 332 15.79 -22.82 24.18
CA SER A 332 15.56 -23.94 25.08
C SER A 332 16.41 -23.81 26.35
N SER A 333 15.89 -24.32 27.47
CA SER A 333 16.65 -24.47 28.73
C SER A 333 17.52 -25.74 28.75
N ASN A 334 17.47 -26.54 27.69
CA ASN A 334 18.26 -27.77 27.56
C ASN A 334 19.67 -27.45 27.04
N SER A 335 20.65 -28.28 27.39
CA SER A 335 22.09 -28.01 27.17
C SER A 335 22.59 -28.14 25.72
N GLN A 336 21.71 -28.14 24.72
CA GLN A 336 22.08 -28.18 23.30
C GLN A 336 21.91 -26.80 22.68
N GLY A 337 23.00 -26.22 22.16
CA GLY A 337 23.00 -24.92 21.49
C GLY A 337 24.07 -23.98 22.03
N VAL A 338 23.95 -22.70 21.67
CA VAL A 338 24.87 -21.65 22.13
C VAL A 338 24.38 -21.04 23.44
N PRO A 339 25.21 -21.00 24.51
CA PRO A 339 24.86 -20.33 25.74
C PRO A 339 24.61 -18.84 25.52
N ALA A 340 23.43 -18.38 25.90
CA ALA A 340 23.03 -16.98 25.79
C ALA A 340 22.23 -16.53 27.01
N ARG A 341 22.20 -15.21 27.24
CA ARG A 341 21.46 -14.57 28.33
C ARG A 341 20.36 -13.68 27.75
N ILE A 342 19.13 -13.90 28.19
CA ILE A 342 18.02 -12.99 27.90
C ILE A 342 18.25 -11.70 28.70
N LEU A 343 18.33 -10.57 28.01
CA LEU A 343 18.44 -9.24 28.60
C LEU A 343 17.06 -8.66 28.86
N THR A 344 16.20 -8.68 27.84
CA THR A 344 14.85 -8.14 27.90
C THR A 344 13.87 -9.08 27.19
N LYS A 345 12.61 -9.01 27.63
CA LYS A 345 11.47 -9.70 27.02
C LYS A 345 10.36 -8.69 26.82
N HIS A 346 9.87 -8.56 25.60
CA HIS A 346 8.76 -7.70 25.25
C HIS A 346 7.71 -8.49 24.46
N GLU A 347 6.45 -8.43 24.89
CA GLU A 347 5.34 -9.02 24.15
C GLU A 347 4.85 -8.02 23.10
N ALA A 348 4.80 -8.45 21.83
CA ALA A 348 4.31 -7.65 20.73
C ALA A 348 3.53 -8.52 19.74
N LEU A 349 2.29 -8.14 19.43
CA LEU A 349 1.44 -8.78 18.42
C LEU A 349 1.27 -10.31 18.60
N GLY A 350 1.21 -10.78 19.85
CA GLY A 350 1.08 -12.21 20.17
C GLY A 350 2.38 -13.02 20.05
N PHE A 351 3.52 -12.34 19.88
CA PHE A 351 4.84 -12.94 19.91
C PHE A 351 5.67 -12.38 21.07
N ASP A 352 6.50 -13.24 21.65
CA ASP A 352 7.53 -12.82 22.59
C ASP A 352 8.79 -12.43 21.80
N ILE A 353 9.18 -11.15 21.87
CA ILE A 353 10.43 -10.64 21.33
C ILE A 353 11.46 -10.63 22.46
N PHE A 354 12.59 -11.29 22.23
CA PHE A 354 13.70 -11.38 23.18
C PHE A 354 14.91 -10.61 22.67
N GLU A 355 15.50 -9.81 23.54
CA GLU A 355 16.85 -9.31 23.34
C GLU A 355 17.81 -10.26 24.05
N VAL A 356 18.77 -10.81 23.31
CA VAL A 356 19.62 -11.89 23.77
C VAL A 356 21.09 -11.50 23.63
N GLN A 357 21.84 -11.62 24.71
CA GLN A 357 23.29 -11.49 24.72
C GLN A 357 23.93 -12.86 24.60
N VAL A 358 24.70 -13.06 23.55
CA VAL A 358 25.51 -14.25 23.34
C VAL A 358 26.93 -13.98 23.83
N ARG A 359 27.55 -14.91 24.55
CA ARG A 359 28.96 -14.77 24.92
C ARG A 359 29.81 -15.15 23.71
N GLU A 360 30.69 -14.25 23.28
CA GLU A 360 31.75 -14.62 22.33
C GLU A 360 32.60 -15.72 22.95
N ILE A 361 32.86 -16.77 22.16
CA ILE A 361 33.68 -17.93 22.54
C ILE A 361 35.13 -17.63 22.23
#